data_AF-A0A0D6L8Z6-F1
#
_entry.id   AF-A0A0D6L8Z6-F1
#
_cell.length_a   1.000
_cell.length_b   1.000
_cell.length_c   1.000
_cell.angle_alpha   90.00
_cell.angle_beta   90.00
_cell.angle_gamma   90.00
#
_symmetry.space_group_name_H-M   'P 1'
#
loop_
_entity.id
_entity.type
_entity.pdbx_description
1 polymer ?
#
loop_
_entity_poly.entity_id
_entity_poly.type
_entity_poly.pdbx_seq_one_letter_code
_entity_poly.pdbx_strand_id
1 'polypeptide(L)'
;MARRRIHVLCLQETRWKGSKAREIGHGIKLFYHGIEAKRNGVAIAVSEPLKEYVSSVNRVSNRIISLRVATEDGFWTVMSVYAPQCGCTEAEKVAFYDELDDVIRSAPEGDYITVAGDFNGH
;
A
#
# COMPACT_ATOMS: atom_id res chain seq x y z
N MET A 1 12.87 -6.29 -7.84
CA MET A 1 13.23 -6.23 -6.41
C MET A 1 14.67 -6.71 -6.17
N ALA A 2 15.04 -7.93 -6.59
CA ALA A 2 16.40 -8.49 -6.42
C ALA A 2 17.56 -7.57 -6.85
N ARG A 3 17.55 -7.05 -8.10
CA ARG A 3 18.64 -6.19 -8.62
C ARG A 3 18.93 -4.94 -7.78
N ARG A 4 17.90 -4.37 -7.13
CA ARG A 4 18.02 -3.16 -6.31
C ARG A 4 17.98 -3.46 -4.81
N ARG A 5 17.98 -4.74 -4.41
CA ARG A 5 17.85 -5.20 -3.01
C ARG A 5 16.67 -4.55 -2.28
N ILE A 6 15.52 -4.49 -2.97
CA ILE A 6 14.27 -3.93 -2.41
C ILE A 6 13.48 -5.05 -1.75
N HIS A 7 13.13 -4.89 -0.48
CA HIS A 7 12.35 -5.87 0.28
C HIS A 7 10.85 -5.60 0.29
N VAL A 8 10.45 -4.33 0.29
CA VAL A 8 9.06 -3.89 0.20
C VAL A 8 8.95 -2.86 -0.92
N LEU A 9 8.00 -3.04 -1.82
CA LEU A 9 7.77 -2.17 -2.97
C LEU A 9 6.30 -1.76 -3.02
N CYS A 10 6.04 -0.47 -2.87
CA CYS A 10 4.73 0.14 -3.06
C CYS A 10 4.49 0.39 -4.56
N LEU A 11 3.33 0.00 -5.05
CA LEU A 11 2.93 0.11 -6.45
C LEU A 11 1.58 0.83 -6.55
N GLN A 12 1.49 1.76 -7.50
CA GLN A 12 0.29 2.51 -7.85
C GLN A 12 -0.11 2.22 -9.29
N GLU A 13 -1.33 2.58 -9.68
CA GLU A 13 -1.90 2.31 -11.00
C GLU A 13 -1.77 0.84 -11.44
N THR A 14 -2.00 -0.10 -10.53
CA THR A 14 -1.93 -1.53 -10.86
C THR A 14 -2.96 -1.93 -11.90
N ARG A 15 -4.09 -1.21 -11.96
CA ARG A 15 -5.20 -1.42 -12.90
C ARG A 15 -5.83 -2.82 -12.78
N TRP A 16 -5.64 -3.46 -11.63
CA TRP A 16 -6.14 -4.80 -11.34
C TRP A 16 -7.40 -4.72 -10.49
N LYS A 17 -8.39 -5.55 -10.83
CA LYS A 17 -9.60 -5.72 -10.03
C LYS A 17 -9.42 -6.81 -8.98
N GLY A 18 -9.87 -6.53 -7.76
CA GLY A 18 -9.97 -7.47 -6.66
C GLY A 18 -9.13 -7.10 -5.44
N SER A 19 -9.34 -7.86 -4.37
CA SER A 19 -8.70 -7.71 -3.06
C SER A 19 -8.03 -9.03 -2.70
N LYS A 20 -6.77 -9.25 -3.13
CA LYS A 20 -6.13 -10.56 -2.94
C LYS A 20 -4.67 -10.43 -2.54
N ALA A 21 -4.09 -11.55 -2.16
CA ALA A 21 -2.64 -11.76 -2.09
C ALA A 21 -2.28 -12.85 -3.12
N ARG A 22 -1.17 -12.70 -3.82
CA ARG A 22 -0.69 -13.68 -4.81
C ARG A 22 0.82 -13.80 -4.77
N GLU A 23 1.32 -15.02 -4.85
CA GLU A 23 2.73 -15.26 -5.20
C GLU A 23 2.92 -14.91 -6.68
N ILE A 24 3.91 -14.07 -6.98
CA ILE A 24 4.21 -13.63 -8.35
C ILE A 24 5.55 -14.17 -8.86
N GLY A 25 6.09 -15.19 -8.17
CA GLY A 25 7.38 -15.81 -8.47
C GLY A 25 8.54 -15.17 -7.72
N HIS A 26 9.70 -15.83 -7.76
CA HIS A 26 10.94 -15.38 -7.10
C HIS A 26 10.79 -15.06 -5.60
N GLY A 27 9.93 -15.82 -4.91
CA GLY A 27 9.66 -15.62 -3.48
C GLY A 27 8.93 -14.32 -3.14
N ILE A 28 8.32 -13.63 -4.11
CA ILE A 28 7.62 -12.35 -3.90
C ILE A 28 6.12 -12.58 -3.75
N LYS A 29 5.56 -12.07 -2.66
CA LYS A 29 4.12 -12.02 -2.40
C LYS A 29 3.60 -10.61 -2.65
N LEU A 30 2.63 -10.51 -3.54
CA LEU A 30 1.95 -9.27 -3.91
C LEU A 30 0.60 -9.18 -3.21
N PHE A 31 0.39 -8.12 -2.44
CA PHE A 31 -0.88 -7.76 -1.85
C PHE A 31 -1.46 -6.60 -2.64
N TYR A 32 -2.66 -6.74 -3.18
CA TYR A 32 -3.26 -5.69 -4.00
C TYR A 32 -4.72 -5.45 -3.65
N HIS A 33 -5.16 -4.24 -4.00
CA HIS A 33 -6.54 -3.83 -3.93
C HIS A 33 -6.89 -2.91 -5.10
N GLY A 34 -8.00 -3.21 -5.76
CA GLY A 34 -8.59 -2.37 -6.80
C GLY A 34 -10.04 -2.76 -7.09
N ILE A 35 -10.83 -1.79 -7.50
CA ILE A 35 -12.29 -1.94 -7.69
C ILE A 35 -12.62 -2.25 -9.15
N GLU A 36 -12.01 -1.49 -10.07
CA GLU A 36 -12.23 -1.57 -11.50
C GLU A 36 -10.99 -2.09 -12.22
N ALA A 37 -11.17 -2.90 -13.26
CA ALA A 37 -10.07 -3.20 -14.15
C ALA A 37 -9.73 -1.95 -14.97
N LYS A 38 -8.44 -1.74 -15.28
CA LYS A 38 -7.93 -0.63 -16.12
C LYS A 38 -7.85 0.75 -15.45
N ARG A 39 -8.32 0.94 -14.21
CA ARG A 39 -8.28 2.23 -13.50
C ARG A 39 -7.77 2.08 -12.06
N ASN A 40 -6.97 3.05 -11.61
CA ASN A 40 -6.42 3.12 -10.25
C ASN A 40 -5.75 1.79 -9.83
N GLY A 41 -5.86 1.46 -8.54
CA GLY A 41 -5.36 0.22 -7.96
C GLY A 41 -4.01 0.41 -7.31
N VAL A 42 -3.86 -0.17 -6.13
CA VAL A 42 -2.64 -0.12 -5.32
C VAL A 42 -2.20 -1.51 -4.94
N ALA A 43 -0.91 -1.67 -4.75
CA ALA A 43 -0.34 -2.90 -4.24
C ALA A 43 0.92 -2.66 -3.41
N ILE A 44 1.26 -3.65 -2.59
CA ILE A 44 2.54 -3.77 -1.91
C ILE A 44 3.10 -5.15 -2.23
N ALA A 45 4.30 -5.18 -2.82
CA ALA A 45 5.05 -6.41 -3.06
C ALA A 45 6.09 -6.60 -1.95
N VAL A 46 6.11 -7.79 -1.34
CA VAL A 46 6.98 -8.14 -0.23
C VAL A 46 7.84 -9.33 -0.63
N SER A 47 9.16 -9.19 -0.50
CA SER A 47 10.12 -10.26 -0.79
C SER A 47 10.13 -11.34 0.29
N GLU A 48 10.71 -12.48 -0.05
CA GLU A 48 10.78 -13.70 0.77
C GLU A 48 11.18 -13.49 2.24
N PRO A 49 12.21 -12.68 2.58
CA PRO A 49 12.62 -12.50 3.98
C PRO A 49 11.53 -11.89 4.88
N LEU A 50 10.57 -11.15 4.31
CA LEU A 50 9.58 -10.40 5.07
C LEU A 50 8.14 -10.91 4.88
N LYS A 51 7.85 -11.65 3.80
CA LYS A 51 6.47 -11.98 3.43
C LYS A 51 5.75 -12.88 4.43
N GLU A 52 6.49 -13.72 5.16
CA GLU A 52 5.96 -14.60 6.21
C GLU A 52 5.71 -13.84 7.52
N TYR A 53 6.31 -12.67 7.69
CA TYR A 53 6.13 -11.80 8.85
C TYR A 53 5.03 -10.75 8.66
N VAL A 54 4.33 -10.76 7.52
CA VAL A 54 3.16 -9.89 7.31
C VAL A 54 2.04 -10.34 8.23
N SER A 55 1.79 -9.57 9.30
CA SER A 55 0.81 -9.89 10.34
C SER A 55 -0.61 -9.48 9.96
N SER A 56 -0.77 -8.41 9.18
CA SER A 56 -2.09 -7.95 8.73
C SER A 56 -2.02 -7.17 7.42
N VAL A 57 -3.14 -7.14 6.72
CA VAL A 57 -3.33 -6.38 5.48
C VAL A 57 -4.62 -5.59 5.59
N ASN A 58 -4.54 -4.26 5.50
CA ASN A 58 -5.71 -3.39 5.44
C ASN A 58 -5.85 -2.83 4.01
N ARG A 59 -7.00 -3.09 3.39
CA ARG A 59 -7.30 -2.67 2.01
C ARG A 59 -8.43 -1.65 2.07
N VAL A 60 -8.04 -0.38 2.22
CA VAL A 60 -8.94 0.72 2.58
C VAL A 60 -9.75 1.14 1.35
N SER A 61 -9.06 1.48 0.26
CA SER A 61 -9.66 1.93 -0.99
C SER A 61 -8.78 1.56 -2.19
N ASN A 62 -9.26 1.75 -3.42
CA ASN A 62 -8.45 1.55 -4.64
C ASN A 62 -7.26 2.52 -4.77
N ARG A 63 -7.05 3.38 -3.77
CA ARG A 63 -5.97 4.35 -3.63
C ARG A 63 -5.12 4.15 -2.37
N ILE A 64 -5.56 3.37 -1.39
CA ILE A 64 -4.83 3.16 -0.12
C ILE A 64 -4.86 1.68 0.27
N ILE A 65 -3.67 1.11 0.48
CA ILE A 65 -3.47 -0.22 1.08
C ILE A 65 -2.35 -0.13 2.11
N SER A 66 -2.51 -0.78 3.25
CA SER A 66 -1.45 -0.92 4.25
C SER A 66 -1.18 -2.37 4.64
N LEU A 67 0.07 -2.64 4.99
CA LEU A 67 0.55 -3.89 5.53
C LEU A 67 1.20 -3.61 6.88
N ARG A 68 0.96 -4.50 7.85
CA ARG A 68 1.74 -4.54 9.08
C ARG A 68 2.68 -5.75 9.03
N VAL A 69 3.96 -5.51 9.28
CA VAL A 69 5.03 -6.51 9.24
C VAL A 69 5.65 -6.61 10.63
N ALA A 70 5.69 -7.82 11.18
CA ALA A 70 6.41 -8.08 12.42
C ALA A 70 7.92 -7.98 12.19
N THR A 71 8.62 -7.38 13.14
CA THR A 71 10.08 -7.22 13.17
C THR A 71 10.60 -7.67 14.54
N GLU A 72 11.92 -7.79 14.69
CA GLU A 72 12.52 -8.16 15.99
C GLU A 72 12.23 -7.10 17.07
N ASP A 73 12.20 -5.81 16.68
CA ASP A 73 12.05 -4.66 17.59
C ASP A 73 10.60 -4.13 17.67
N GLY A 74 9.61 -4.88 17.18
CA GLY A 74 8.20 -4.47 17.18
C GLY A 74 7.54 -4.66 15.82
N PHE A 75 6.82 -3.65 15.34
CA PHE A 75 6.06 -3.73 14.10
C PHE A 75 6.35 -2.56 13.16
N TRP A 76 6.30 -2.85 11.87
CA TRP A 76 6.46 -1.89 10.78
C TRP A 76 5.18 -1.86 9.94
N THR A 77 4.50 -0.71 9.93
CA THR A 77 3.33 -0.46 9.09
C THR A 77 3.74 0.28 7.83
N VAL A 78 3.53 -0.35 6.67
CA VAL A 78 3.81 0.21 5.35
C VAL A 78 2.52 0.50 4.63
N MET A 79 2.38 1.73 4.13
CA MET A 79 1.21 2.19 3.39
C MET A 79 1.60 2.55 1.96
N SER A 80 0.89 2.00 0.97
CA SER A 80 0.98 2.40 -0.43
C SER A 80 -0.20 3.28 -0.77
N VAL A 81 0.08 4.51 -1.22
CA VAL A 81 -0.92 5.54 -1.50
C VAL A 81 -0.89 5.99 -2.97
N TYR A 82 -2.05 6.34 -3.51
CA TYR A 82 -2.21 6.91 -4.84
C TYR A 82 -3.22 8.06 -4.82
N ALA A 83 -2.71 9.28 -4.64
CA ALA A 83 -3.52 10.47 -4.58
C ALA A 83 -4.26 10.75 -5.90
N PRO A 84 -5.41 11.46 -5.86
CA PRO A 84 -6.09 11.94 -7.06
C PRO A 84 -5.17 12.84 -7.92
N GLN A 85 -5.34 12.77 -9.24
CA GLN A 85 -4.58 13.60 -10.18
C GLN A 85 -5.06 15.06 -10.14
N CYS A 86 -4.29 15.99 -10.70
CA CYS A 86 -4.64 17.42 -10.69
C CYS A 86 -6.00 17.76 -11.32
N GLY A 87 -6.48 16.96 -12.27
CA GLY A 87 -7.80 17.13 -12.90
C GLY A 87 -8.98 16.61 -12.09
N CYS A 88 -8.75 15.96 -10.95
CA CYS A 88 -9.80 15.57 -10.01
C CYS A 88 -10.33 16.80 -9.26
N THR A 89 -11.57 16.68 -8.79
CA THR A 89 -12.23 17.74 -8.01
C THR A 89 -11.55 17.95 -6.66
N GLU A 90 -11.64 19.16 -6.11
CA GLU A 90 -11.13 19.43 -4.77
C GLU A 90 -11.81 18.55 -3.71
N ALA A 91 -13.09 18.22 -3.88
CA ALA A 91 -13.80 17.29 -3.01
C ALA A 91 -13.17 15.88 -2.99
N GLU A 92 -12.75 15.36 -4.15
CA GLU A 92 -12.04 14.08 -4.24
C GLU A 92 -10.66 14.13 -3.57
N LYS A 93 -9.95 15.25 -3.70
CA LYS A 93 -8.65 15.44 -3.05
C LYS A 93 -8.79 15.50 -1.53
N VAL A 94 -9.72 16.31 -1.03
CA VAL A 94 -10.00 16.41 0.41
C VAL A 94 -10.41 15.05 0.97
N ALA A 95 -11.36 14.36 0.33
CA ALA A 95 -11.80 13.05 0.78
C ALA A 95 -10.66 12.01 0.84
N PHE A 96 -9.71 12.07 -0.11
CA PHE A 96 -8.53 11.20 -0.08
C PHE A 96 -7.60 11.54 1.09
N TYR A 97 -7.34 12.81 1.36
CA TYR A 97 -6.45 13.21 2.45
C TYR A 97 -7.07 12.97 3.82
N ASP A 98 -8.39 13.13 3.96
CA ASP A 98 -9.13 12.74 5.17
C ASP A 98 -9.05 11.21 5.39
N GLU A 99 -9.29 10.41 4.35
CA GLU A 99 -9.15 8.94 4.43
C GLU A 99 -7.70 8.53 4.79
N LEU A 100 -6.70 9.22 4.24
CA LEU A 100 -5.30 8.98 4.57
C LEU A 100 -4.97 9.33 6.03
N ASP A 101 -5.46 10.46 6.55
CA ASP A 101 -5.27 10.87 7.94
C ASP A 101 -5.88 9.83 8.90
N ASP A 102 -7.09 9.34 8.60
CA ASP A 102 -7.75 8.28 9.37
C ASP A 102 -6.91 6.98 9.38
N VAL A 103 -6.33 6.60 8.24
CA VAL A 103 -5.49 5.40 8.13
C VAL A 103 -4.18 5.56 8.91
N ILE A 104 -3.58 6.74 8.89
CA ILE A 104 -2.36 7.03 9.67
C ILE A 104 -2.67 6.99 11.16
N ARG A 105 -3.77 7.61 11.61
CA ARG A 105 -4.17 7.65 13.03
C ARG A 105 -4.63 6.30 13.58
N SER A 106 -5.15 5.43 12.73
CA SER A 106 -5.55 4.07 13.10
C SER A 106 -4.40 3.07 13.09
N ALA A 107 -3.20 3.46 12.66
CA ALA A 107 -2.02 2.61 12.79
C ALA A 107 -1.75 2.34 14.29
N PRO A 108 -1.40 1.08 14.66
CA PRO A 108 -1.16 0.75 16.06
C PRO A 108 -0.05 1.60 16.68
N GLU A 109 -0.25 2.03 17.93
CA GLU A 109 0.72 2.83 18.67
C GLU A 109 2.06 2.07 18.81
N GLY A 110 3.16 2.78 18.56
CA GLY A 110 4.51 2.20 18.59
C GLY A 110 4.95 1.49 17.31
N ASP A 111 4.06 1.32 16.32
CA ASP A 111 4.49 0.88 14.99
C ASP A 111 5.40 1.95 14.35
N TYR A 112 6.49 1.50 13.72
CA TYR A 112 7.20 2.34 12.76
C TYR A 112 6.31 2.49 11.53
N ILE A 113 6.01 3.72 11.11
CA ILE A 113 5.12 3.98 9.97
C ILE A 113 5.93 4.44 8.76
N THR A 114 5.65 3.86 7.59
CA THR A 114 6.17 4.33 6.31
C THR A 114 5.00 4.52 5.35
N VAL A 115 4.81 5.75 4.91
CA VAL A 115 3.85 6.08 3.85
C VAL A 115 4.62 6.35 2.57
N ALA A 116 4.33 5.59 1.52
CA ALA A 116 4.99 5.70 0.24
C ALA A 116 3.99 5.64 -0.90
N GLY A 117 4.29 6.30 -2.00
CA GLY A 117 3.49 6.23 -3.21
C GLY A 117 3.47 7.56 -3.95
N ASP A 118 2.45 7.72 -4.76
CA ASP A 118 2.29 8.91 -5.59
C ASP A 118 1.26 9.83 -4.96
N PHE A 119 1.76 10.96 -4.44
CA PHE A 119 0.94 11.98 -3.79
C PHE A 119 0.39 13.01 -4.77
N ASN A 120 0.77 12.97 -6.05
CA ASN A 120 0.35 13.95 -7.06
C ASN A 120 0.47 15.41 -6.56
N GLY A 121 1.51 15.70 -5.75
CA GLY A 121 1.78 17.02 -5.22
C GLY A 121 2.20 17.98 -6.34
N HIS A 122 1.49 19.09 -6.45
CA HIS A 122 1.84 20.24 -7.29
C HIS A 122 1.93 21.49 -6.44
#